data_AF-A0A957KV38-F1
#
_entry.id   AF-A0A957KV38-F1
#
_cell.length_a   1.000
_cell.length_b   1.000
_cell.length_c   1.000
_cell.angle_alpha   90.00
_cell.angle_beta   90.00
_cell.angle_gamma   90.00
#
_symmetry.space_group_name_H-M   'P 1'
#
loop_
_entity.id
_entity.type
_entity.pdbx_description
1 polymer ?
#
loop_
_entity_poly.entity_id
_entity_poly.type
_entity_poly.pdbx_seq_one_letter_code
_entity_poly.pdbx_strand_id
1 'polypeptide(L)'
;PAIWVWDDELLAAQRISLKRIVFLYECLLELPVVIRRGDVAAEVLDFARAAGARMIVTAASPSPRFAAIRRRLEQEMPVAVLHESPFATAPRALDLRRFSRYWRKVERSVLPQSGARRDV
;
A
#
# COMPACT_ATOMS: atom_id res chain seq x y z
N PRO A 1 11.86 -12.95 4.93
CA PRO A 1 12.68 -11.79 4.51
C PRO A 1 11.79 -10.76 3.80
N ALA A 2 12.23 -9.50 3.70
CA ALA A 2 11.48 -8.42 3.06
C ALA A 2 12.36 -7.64 2.07
N ILE A 3 11.74 -7.09 1.04
CA ILE A 3 12.41 -6.32 -0.02
C ILE A 3 11.64 -5.03 -0.30
N TRP A 4 12.37 -3.95 -0.53
CA TRP A 4 11.88 -2.74 -1.15
C TRP A 4 12.59 -2.56 -2.50
N VAL A 5 11.83 -2.28 -3.56
CA VAL A 5 12.40 -2.00 -4.88
C VAL A 5 12.09 -0.56 -5.29
N TRP A 6 13.14 0.22 -5.54
CA TRP A 6 13.03 1.50 -6.22
C TRP A 6 12.67 1.27 -7.70
N ASP A 7 11.41 1.55 -8.03
CA ASP A 7 10.86 1.39 -9.37
C ASP A 7 11.34 2.49 -10.31
N ASP A 8 12.24 2.16 -11.25
CA ASP A 8 12.85 3.15 -12.14
C ASP A 8 11.84 3.85 -13.05
N GLU A 9 10.87 3.12 -13.58
CA GLU A 9 9.81 3.70 -14.41
C GLU A 9 8.91 4.64 -13.58
N LEU A 10 8.58 4.27 -12.34
CA LEU A 10 7.80 5.14 -11.45
C LEU A 10 8.60 6.40 -11.11
N LEU A 11 9.88 6.28 -10.80
CA LEU A 11 10.76 7.40 -10.48
C LEU A 11 10.98 8.33 -11.69
N ALA A 12 11.02 7.79 -12.89
CA ALA A 12 11.11 8.58 -14.12
C ALA A 12 9.79 9.29 -14.45
N ALA A 13 8.66 8.60 -14.30
CA ALA A 13 7.34 9.14 -14.65
C ALA A 13 6.81 10.13 -13.60
N GLN A 14 6.97 9.81 -12.32
CA GLN A 14 6.60 10.69 -11.22
C GLN A 14 7.80 11.58 -10.93
N ARG A 15 7.66 12.90 -11.08
CA ARG A 15 8.72 13.87 -10.71
C ARG A 15 8.92 13.93 -9.19
N ILE A 16 9.37 12.83 -8.60
CA ILE A 16 9.58 12.71 -7.16
C ILE A 16 10.77 13.58 -6.79
N SER A 17 10.55 14.53 -5.88
CA SER A 17 11.63 15.40 -5.42
C SER A 17 12.69 14.61 -4.67
N LEU A 18 13.94 15.08 -4.74
CA LEU A 18 15.04 14.50 -3.99
C LEU A 18 14.74 14.43 -2.49
N LYS A 19 14.10 15.48 -1.92
CA LYS A 19 13.69 15.49 -0.51
C LYS A 19 12.81 14.30 -0.12
N ARG A 20 11.86 13.92 -1.00
CA ARG A 20 11.00 12.76 -0.74
C ARG A 20 11.75 11.43 -0.87
N ILE A 21 12.72 11.34 -1.80
CA ILE A 21 13.57 10.16 -1.94
C ILE A 21 14.44 9.98 -0.69
N VAL A 22 15.10 11.04 -0.23
CA VAL A 22 15.95 11.01 0.98
C VAL A 22 15.14 10.56 2.19
N PHE A 23 13.98 11.19 2.44
CA PHE A 23 13.11 10.81 3.54
C PHE A 23 12.73 9.32 3.52
N LEU A 24 12.28 8.82 2.36
CA LEU A 24 11.92 7.40 2.21
C LEU A 24 13.13 6.49 2.41
N TYR A 25 14.31 6.87 1.91
CA TYR A 25 15.53 6.09 2.06
C TYR A 25 15.94 5.99 3.54
N GLU A 26 15.88 7.10 4.29
CA GLU A 26 16.13 7.10 5.74
C GLU A 26 15.17 6.16 6.48
N CYS A 27 13.87 6.20 6.17
CA CYS A 27 12.91 5.26 6.75
C CYS A 27 13.24 3.79 6.41
N LEU A 28 13.72 3.50 5.20
CA LEU A 28 14.08 2.13 4.80
C LEU A 28 15.30 1.61 5.55
N LEU A 29 16.25 2.48 5.92
CA LEU A 29 17.43 2.09 6.71
C LEU A 29 17.07 1.64 8.13
N GLU A 30 15.93 2.10 8.66
CA GLU A 30 15.42 1.69 9.98
C GLU A 30 14.65 0.35 9.94
N LEU A 31 14.34 -0.16 8.76
CA LEU A 31 13.55 -1.38 8.57
C LEU A 31 14.43 -2.57 8.16
N PRO A 32 14.08 -3.81 8.57
CA PRO A 32 14.81 -5.01 8.18
C PRO A 32 14.45 -5.45 6.75
N VAL A 33 14.75 -4.61 5.76
CA VAL A 33 14.43 -4.82 4.34
C VAL A 33 15.70 -4.80 3.49
N VAL A 34 15.72 -5.64 2.45
CA VAL A 34 16.73 -5.53 1.40
C VAL A 34 16.27 -4.46 0.41
N ILE A 35 17.12 -3.47 0.14
CA ILE A 35 16.81 -2.39 -0.80
C ILE A 35 17.42 -2.73 -2.16
N ARG A 36 16.59 -2.77 -3.20
CA ARG A 36 17.01 -2.94 -4.60
C ARG A 36 16.44 -1.82 -5.46
N ARG A 37 16.80 -1.79 -6.74
CA ARG A 37 16.36 -0.80 -7.72
C ARG A 37 16.29 -1.44 -9.11
N GLY A 38 15.24 -1.14 -9.86
CA GLY A 38 15.06 -1.66 -11.22
C GLY A 38 13.60 -1.99 -11.54
N ASP A 39 13.40 -3.01 -12.38
CA ASP A 39 12.07 -3.58 -12.65
C ASP A 39 11.56 -4.32 -11.41
N VAL A 40 10.47 -3.82 -10.83
CA VAL A 40 9.95 -4.32 -9.54
C VAL A 40 9.61 -5.81 -9.60
N ALA A 41 9.00 -6.28 -10.68
CA ALA A 41 8.57 -7.67 -10.77
C ALA A 41 9.79 -8.61 -10.86
N ALA A 42 10.77 -8.29 -11.71
CA ALA A 42 12.01 -9.05 -11.83
C ALA A 42 12.77 -9.11 -10.50
N GLU A 43 13.00 -7.96 -9.86
CA GLU A 43 13.74 -7.88 -8.60
C GLU A 43 13.07 -8.65 -7.45
N VAL A 44 11.74 -8.56 -7.34
CA VAL A 44 10.98 -9.29 -6.33
C VAL A 44 11.04 -10.80 -6.58
N LEU A 45 10.90 -11.25 -7.83
CA LEU A 45 10.97 -12.68 -8.18
C LEU A 45 12.35 -13.26 -7.93
N ASP A 46 13.39 -12.55 -8.34
CA ASP A 46 14.78 -13.00 -8.15
C ASP A 46 15.12 -13.06 -6.65
N PHE A 47 14.69 -12.07 -5.88
CA PHE A 47 14.83 -12.09 -4.42
C PHE A 47 14.06 -13.25 -3.79
N ALA A 48 12.81 -13.47 -4.20
CA ALA A 48 11.98 -14.56 -3.69
C ALA A 48 12.60 -15.94 -3.98
N ARG A 49 13.07 -16.16 -5.22
CA ARG A 49 13.74 -17.40 -5.64
C ARG A 49 15.03 -17.64 -4.88
N ALA A 50 15.88 -16.61 -4.76
CA ALA A 50 17.14 -16.69 -4.01
C ALA A 50 16.91 -17.01 -2.52
N ALA A 51 15.79 -16.56 -1.95
CA ALA A 51 15.40 -16.85 -0.58
C ALA A 51 14.64 -18.18 -0.41
N GLY A 52 14.39 -18.94 -1.49
CA GLY A 52 13.56 -20.14 -1.45
C GLY A 52 12.11 -19.87 -1.03
N ALA A 53 11.60 -18.66 -1.28
CA ALA A 53 10.25 -18.28 -0.91
C ALA A 53 9.21 -19.00 -1.79
N ARG A 54 8.11 -19.41 -1.16
CA ARG A 54 6.98 -20.09 -1.82
C ARG A 54 5.82 -19.15 -2.18
N MET A 55 5.83 -17.94 -1.66
CA MET A 55 4.82 -16.93 -1.93
C MET A 55 5.37 -15.53 -1.71
N ILE A 56 4.75 -14.56 -2.36
CA ILE A 56 4.97 -13.14 -2.16
C ILE A 56 3.79 -12.60 -1.36
N VAL A 57 4.05 -11.72 -0.39
CA VAL A 57 3.01 -11.01 0.37
C VAL A 57 3.22 -9.52 0.15
N THR A 58 2.13 -8.81 -0.18
CA THR A 58 2.16 -7.35 -0.41
C THR A 58 0.89 -6.69 0.13
N ALA A 59 0.89 -5.37 0.27
CA ALA A 59 -0.29 -4.62 0.69
C ALA A 59 -1.18 -4.25 -0.51
N ALA A 60 -2.49 -4.15 -0.27
CA ALA A 60 -3.43 -3.64 -1.25
C ALA A 60 -3.08 -2.19 -1.63
N SER A 61 -3.13 -1.89 -2.92
CA SER A 61 -2.89 -0.54 -3.44
C SER A 61 -3.96 -0.18 -4.48
N PRO A 62 -4.49 1.05 -4.46
CA PRO A 62 -5.41 1.52 -5.51
C PRO A 62 -4.68 1.84 -6.82
N SER A 63 -3.34 1.84 -6.82
CA SER A 63 -2.54 2.21 -8.00
C SER A 63 -2.66 1.16 -9.11
N PRO A 64 -3.07 1.54 -10.35
CA PRO A 64 -3.11 0.62 -11.49
C PRO A 64 -1.75 0.00 -11.81
N ARG A 65 -0.65 0.73 -11.56
CA ARG A 65 0.72 0.25 -11.75
C ARG A 65 1.03 -0.92 -10.81
N PHE A 66 0.63 -0.82 -9.55
CA PHE A 66 0.83 -1.89 -8.56
C PHE A 66 0.00 -3.12 -8.93
N ALA A 67 -1.22 -2.94 -9.44
CA ALA A 67 -2.01 -4.04 -9.97
C ALA A 67 -1.36 -4.72 -11.18
N ALA A 68 -0.70 -3.95 -12.06
CA ALA A 68 0.05 -4.51 -13.19
C ALA A 68 1.28 -5.31 -12.76
N ILE A 69 2.07 -4.78 -11.81
CA ILE A 69 3.21 -5.49 -11.20
C ILE A 69 2.72 -6.78 -10.53
N ARG A 70 1.65 -6.70 -9.73
CA ARG A 70 1.09 -7.88 -9.06
C ARG A 70 0.70 -8.97 -10.05
N ARG A 71 0.02 -8.63 -11.15
CA ARG A 71 -0.34 -9.61 -12.19
C ARG A 71 0.89 -10.28 -12.81
N ARG A 72 1.98 -9.54 -13.01
CA ARG A 72 3.26 -10.12 -13.50
C ARG A 72 3.86 -11.09 -12.48
N LEU A 73 3.79 -10.77 -11.18
CA LEU A 73 4.26 -11.66 -10.12
C LEU A 73 3.41 -12.94 -10.02
N GLU A 74 2.08 -12.80 -10.10
CA GLU A 74 1.11 -13.91 -10.02
C GLU A 74 1.27 -14.95 -11.13
N GLN A 75 1.89 -14.59 -12.26
CA GLN A 75 2.22 -15.53 -13.34
C GLN A 75 3.30 -16.54 -12.94
N GLU A 76 4.13 -16.20 -11.95
CA GLU A 76 5.34 -16.94 -11.59
C GLU A 76 5.28 -17.54 -10.18
N MET A 77 4.61 -16.86 -9.24
CA MET A 77 4.54 -17.27 -7.84
C MET A 77 3.22 -16.80 -7.20
N PRO A 78 2.63 -17.56 -6.26
CA PRO A 78 1.45 -17.11 -5.52
C PRO A 78 1.70 -15.77 -4.82
N VAL A 79 0.76 -14.83 -4.97
CA VAL A 79 0.79 -13.52 -4.30
C VAL A 79 -0.40 -13.39 -3.36
N ALA A 80 -0.14 -13.14 -2.08
CA ALA A 80 -1.16 -12.76 -1.11
C ALA A 80 -1.18 -11.24 -0.95
N VAL A 81 -2.38 -10.66 -1.03
CA VAL A 81 -2.62 -9.22 -0.84
C VAL A 81 -3.25 -8.99 0.52
N LEU A 82 -2.56 -8.24 1.38
CA LEU A 82 -3.07 -7.82 2.67
C LEU A 82 -3.94 -6.57 2.48
N HIS A 83 -5.20 -6.67 2.90
CA HIS A 83 -6.12 -5.54 2.91
C HIS A 83 -6.14 -4.92 4.31
N GLU A 84 -5.85 -3.63 4.39
CA GLU A 84 -6.02 -2.87 5.62
C GLU A 84 -7.52 -2.61 5.86
N SER A 85 -7.92 -2.64 7.13
CA SER A 85 -9.27 -2.23 7.53
C SER A 85 -9.49 -0.78 7.11
N PRO A 86 -10.56 -0.46 6.36
CA PRO A 86 -10.88 0.90 6.02
C PRO A 86 -11.02 1.76 7.27
N PHE A 87 -10.50 2.99 7.22
CA PHE A 87 -10.63 3.95 8.32
C PHE A 87 -12.10 4.27 8.67
N ALA A 88 -12.98 4.28 7.65
CA ALA A 88 -14.39 4.59 7.82
C ALA A 88 -15.26 3.54 7.11
N THR A 89 -16.38 3.18 7.73
CA THR A 89 -17.39 2.33 7.10
C THR A 89 -18.25 3.19 6.19
N ALA A 90 -18.16 2.95 4.88
CA ALA A 90 -18.85 3.76 3.89
C ALA A 90 -20.09 3.04 3.32
N PRO A 91 -21.26 3.70 3.21
CA PRO A 91 -22.41 3.14 2.53
C PRO A 91 -22.13 2.96 1.03
N ARG A 92 -22.90 2.10 0.36
CA ARG A 92 -22.72 1.77 -1.07
C ARG A 92 -22.78 2.99 -2.01
N ALA A 93 -23.51 4.04 -1.63
CA ALA A 93 -23.64 5.27 -2.39
C ALA A 93 -22.97 6.45 -1.65
N LEU A 94 -21.96 7.04 -2.29
CA LEU A 94 -21.21 8.19 -1.79
C LEU A 94 -21.19 9.29 -2.85
N ASP A 95 -21.38 10.54 -2.43
CA ASP A 95 -21.08 11.70 -3.27
C ASP A 95 -19.63 12.12 -3.02
N LEU A 96 -18.72 11.66 -3.89
CA LEU A 96 -17.29 11.91 -3.79
C LEU A 96 -16.86 13.26 -4.40
N ARG A 97 -17.79 14.04 -4.96
CA ARG A 97 -17.47 15.35 -5.56
C ARG A 97 -17.14 16.42 -4.54
N ARG A 98 -17.60 16.27 -3.29
CA ARG A 98 -17.35 17.21 -2.20
C ARG A 98 -17.06 16.48 -0.90
N PHE A 99 -15.91 16.78 -0.29
CA PHE A 99 -15.50 16.17 0.98
C PHE A 99 -16.60 16.26 2.05
N SER A 100 -17.23 17.42 2.23
CA SER A 100 -18.28 17.59 3.26
C SER A 100 -19.52 16.72 3.05
N ARG A 101 -19.86 16.37 1.79
CA ARG A 101 -20.98 15.48 1.49
C ARG A 101 -20.61 14.01 1.77
N TYR A 102 -19.40 13.61 1.41
CA TYR A 102 -18.82 12.32 1.80
C TYR A 102 -18.78 12.20 3.33
N TRP A 103 -18.21 13.19 4.02
CA TRP A 103 -17.95 13.15 5.45
C TRP A 103 -19.23 12.96 6.27
N ARG A 104 -20.30 13.70 5.98
CA ARG A 104 -21.61 13.51 6.65
C ARG A 104 -22.17 12.09 6.57
N LYS A 105 -21.75 11.30 5.58
CA LYS A 105 -22.20 9.90 5.42
C LYS A 105 -21.37 8.93 6.24
N VAL A 106 -20.11 9.26 6.55
CA VAL A 106 -19.15 8.33 7.16
C VAL A 106 -18.69 8.75 8.56
N GLU A 107 -18.87 10.00 8.97
CA GLU A 107 -18.34 10.55 10.23
C GLU A 107 -18.79 9.77 11.46
N ARG A 108 -20.04 9.27 11.46
CA ARG A 108 -20.59 8.46 12.56
C ARG A 108 -19.91 7.10 12.73
N SER A 109 -19.21 6.60 11.71
CA SER A 109 -18.44 5.36 11.78
C SER A 109 -17.04 5.56 12.38
N VAL A 110 -16.57 6.80 12.42
CA VAL A 110 -15.22 7.16 12.83
C VAL A 110 -15.21 7.85 14.19
N LEU A 111 -16.17 8.75 14.42
CA LEU A 111 -16.25 9.54 15.63
C LEU A 111 -16.90 8.73 16.76
N PRO A 112 -16.43 8.88 18.02
CA PRO A 112 -17.10 8.33 19.18
C PRO A 112 -18.55 8.83 19.23
N GLN A 113 -19.50 7.94 19.47
CA GLN A 113 -20.89 8.36 19.69
C GLN A 113 -20.97 9.03 21.06
N SER A 114 -21.06 10.36 21.09
CA SER A 114 -21.35 11.08 22.33
C SER A 114 -22.79 10.77 22.77
N GLY A 115 -22.95 9.79 23.67
CA GLY A 115 -24.25 9.47 24.25
C GLY A 115 -24.43 7.99 24.63
N ALA A 116 -23.62 7.47 25.55
CA ALA A 116 -24.05 6.35 26.40
C ALA A 116 -23.90 6.79 27.86
N ARG A 117 -25.04 6.77 28.55
CA ARG A 117 -25.26 7.13 29.96
C ARG A 117 -24.21 6.47 30.86
N ARG A 118 -23.71 7.22 31.85
CA ARG A 118 -23.16 6.61 33.08
C ARG A 118 -24.35 6.06 33.84
N ASP A 119 -24.47 4.74 33.89
CA ASP A 119 -25.29 4.09 34.90
C ASP A 119 -24.33 3.58 35.98
N VAL A 120 -24.64 3.99 37.21
CA VAL A 120 -23.97 3.72 38.48
C VAL A 120 -24.09 2.26 38.86
#